data_AF-A0A7L0RMT3-F1
#
_entry.id   AF-A0A7L0RMT3-F1
#
_cell.length_a   1.000
_cell.length_b   1.000
_cell.length_c   1.000
_cell.angle_alpha   90.00
_cell.angle_beta   90.00
_cell.angle_gamma   90.00
#
_symmetry.space_group_name_H-M   'P 1'
#
loop_
_entity.id
_entity.type
_entity.pdbx_description
1 polymer ?
#
loop_
_entity_poly.entity_id
_entity_poly.type
_entity_poly.pdbx_seq_one_letter_code
_entity_poly.pdbx_strand_id
1 'polypeptide(L)'
;QMCEKFTICGNSMEMLVQNNLNLPKVTEEDGCDFLTFLLFQDKCLKKISSGLYTFQTYLEYIQETFTSEKQNVESLCYSTEHLAHTIRQMVINPDEVTIPDSATQKSLRTKLKSDKTWIEKITTHLILRDFTSFMEKTVRAVRYLKNTRSFSV
;
A
#
# COMPACT_ATOMS: atom_id res chain seq x y z
N GLN A 1 -4.33 -4.01 17.86
CA GLN A 1 -3.36 -3.05 18.42
C GLN A 1 -3.76 -1.59 18.28
N MET A 2 -3.78 -0.99 17.09
CA MET A 2 -4.07 0.46 16.98
C MET A 2 -5.46 0.84 17.48
N CYS A 3 -6.44 0.02 17.10
CA CYS A 3 -7.81 0.03 17.59
C CYS A 3 -7.91 -0.03 19.12
N GLU A 4 -7.20 -0.97 19.74
CA GLU A 4 -7.25 -1.21 21.19
C GLU A 4 -6.52 -0.12 21.98
N LYS A 5 -5.37 0.38 21.47
CA LYS A 5 -4.53 1.37 22.14
C LYS A 5 -5.10 2.79 22.08
N PHE A 6 -5.86 3.12 21.04
CA PHE A 6 -6.31 4.48 20.80
C PHE A 6 -7.82 4.64 20.59
N THR A 7 -8.59 3.55 20.61
CA THR A 7 -10.05 3.56 20.41
C THR A 7 -10.46 4.18 19.06
N ILE A 8 -9.58 4.09 18.06
CA ILE A 8 -9.81 4.56 16.69
C ILE A 8 -10.09 3.31 15.84
N CYS A 9 -11.37 2.95 15.74
CA CYS A 9 -11.86 1.83 14.93
C CYS A 9 -13.08 2.23 14.12
N GLY A 10 -13.10 1.83 12.84
CA GLY A 10 -14.21 2.03 11.93
C GLY A 10 -14.25 3.45 11.34
N ASN A 11 -15.13 3.64 10.34
CA ASN A 11 -15.19 4.85 9.53
C ASN A 11 -15.72 6.09 10.27
N SER A 12 -16.04 5.98 11.57
CA SER A 12 -16.73 7.01 12.36
C SER A 12 -15.93 8.30 12.54
N MET A 13 -14.60 8.24 12.43
CA MET A 13 -13.70 9.38 12.68
C MET A 13 -13.04 9.94 11.41
N GLU A 14 -13.32 9.36 10.25
CA GLU A 14 -12.69 9.71 8.97
C GLU A 14 -13.13 11.07 8.44
N MET A 15 -14.38 11.45 8.73
CA MET A 15 -14.96 12.73 8.30
C MET A 15 -14.35 13.95 9.02
N LEU A 16 -13.59 13.73 10.10
CA LEU A 16 -12.98 14.81 10.89
C LEU A 16 -11.62 15.26 10.35
N VAL A 17 -10.99 14.48 9.46
CA VAL A 17 -9.73 14.83 8.83
C VAL A 17 -10.01 15.04 7.35
N GLN A 18 -9.85 16.28 6.87
CA GLN A 18 -9.75 16.56 5.43
C GLN A 18 -8.53 15.81 4.89
N ASN A 19 -8.71 14.55 4.51
CA ASN A 19 -7.60 13.68 4.14
C ASN A 19 -7.12 14.01 2.74
N ASN A 20 -6.06 14.80 2.68
CA ASN A 20 -5.25 14.99 1.47
C ASN A 20 -4.24 13.83 1.27
N LEU A 21 -4.59 12.62 1.74
CA LEU A 21 -3.76 11.43 1.60
C LEU A 21 -3.99 10.83 0.21
N ASN A 22 -2.94 10.85 -0.62
CA ASN A 22 -2.95 10.25 -1.94
C ASN A 22 -2.49 8.78 -1.83
N LEU A 23 -3.34 7.95 -1.22
CA LEU A 23 -3.03 6.53 -1.01
C LEU A 23 -3.26 5.71 -2.29
N PRO A 24 -2.37 4.77 -2.62
CA PRO A 24 -2.54 3.90 -3.77
C PRO A 24 -3.83 3.09 -3.70
N LYS A 25 -4.54 3.01 -4.84
CA LYS A 25 -5.76 2.21 -5.00
C LYS A 25 -5.68 1.43 -6.30
N VAL A 26 -6.15 0.20 -6.26
CA VAL A 26 -6.41 -0.61 -7.45
C VAL A 26 -7.87 -0.36 -7.87
N THR A 27 -8.06 0.15 -9.07
CA THR A 27 -9.38 0.41 -9.69
C THR A 27 -9.67 -0.63 -10.77
N GLU A 28 -10.89 -0.65 -11.28
CA GLU A 28 -11.30 -1.56 -12.36
C GLU A 28 -10.44 -1.38 -13.62
N GLU A 29 -10.04 -0.13 -13.90
CA GLU A 29 -9.19 0.23 -15.04
C GLU A 29 -7.79 -0.40 -14.97
N ASP A 30 -7.32 -0.75 -13.78
CA ASP A 30 -6.01 -1.37 -13.58
C ASP A 30 -6.01 -2.85 -14.02
N GLY A 31 -7.18 -3.42 -14.31
CA GLY A 31 -7.29 -4.78 -14.87
C GLY A 31 -6.96 -5.89 -13.88
N CYS A 32 -7.07 -5.62 -12.58
CA CYS A 32 -6.78 -6.60 -11.53
C CYS A 32 -7.97 -7.51 -11.14
N ASP A 33 -9.11 -7.33 -11.80
CA ASP A 33 -10.30 -8.13 -11.57
C ASP A 33 -10.28 -9.42 -12.39
N PHE A 34 -11.02 -10.44 -11.93
CA PHE A 34 -10.98 -11.79 -12.51
C PHE A 34 -11.17 -11.80 -14.03
N LEU A 35 -12.12 -11.01 -14.53
CA LEU A 35 -12.49 -10.98 -15.95
C LEU A 35 -11.43 -10.30 -16.82
N THR A 36 -10.78 -9.27 -16.29
CA THR A 36 -9.85 -8.41 -17.05
C THR A 36 -8.39 -8.80 -16.86
N PHE A 37 -8.08 -9.56 -15.82
CA PHE A 37 -6.72 -9.95 -15.46
C PHE A 37 -5.97 -10.65 -16.59
N LEU A 38 -6.62 -11.55 -17.33
CA LEU A 38 -5.98 -12.28 -18.43
C LEU A 38 -5.43 -11.36 -19.53
N LEU A 39 -6.12 -10.25 -19.80
CA LEU A 39 -5.75 -9.30 -20.86
C LEU A 39 -4.81 -8.20 -20.35
N PHE A 40 -4.94 -7.83 -19.07
CA PHE A 40 -4.25 -6.69 -18.47
C PHE A 40 -3.30 -7.09 -17.34
N GLN A 41 -2.80 -8.32 -17.37
CA GLN A 41 -1.93 -8.87 -16.33
C GLN A 41 -0.74 -7.94 -16.04
N ASP A 42 -0.02 -7.50 -17.08
CA ASP A 42 1.15 -6.63 -16.92
C ASP A 42 0.78 -5.27 -16.31
N LYS A 43 -0.32 -4.65 -16.78
CA LYS A 43 -0.84 -3.39 -16.23
C LYS A 43 -1.18 -3.53 -14.75
N CYS A 44 -1.87 -4.60 -14.38
CA CYS A 44 -2.22 -4.89 -12.99
C CYS A 44 -0.98 -5.07 -12.12
N LEU A 45 0.00 -5.88 -12.56
CA LEU A 45 1.23 -6.13 -11.81
C LEU A 45 2.07 -4.85 -11.65
N LYS A 46 2.17 -4.01 -12.70
CA LYS A 46 2.81 -2.68 -12.61
C LYS A 46 2.12 -1.80 -11.58
N LYS A 47 0.79 -1.73 -11.61
CA LYS A 47 0.03 -0.93 -10.64
C LYS A 47 0.24 -1.42 -9.21
N ILE A 48 0.22 -2.74 -9.00
CA ILE A 48 0.45 -3.33 -7.68
C ILE A 48 1.85 -2.98 -7.19
N SER A 49 2.88 -3.22 -8.00
CA SER A 49 4.27 -2.95 -7.61
C SER A 49 4.49 -1.47 -7.28
N SER A 50 4.04 -0.55 -8.14
CA SER A 50 4.13 0.90 -7.89
C SER A 50 3.37 1.33 -6.64
N GLY A 51 2.20 0.74 -6.40
CA GLY A 51 1.42 1.00 -5.19
C GLY A 51 2.15 0.53 -3.93
N LEU A 52 2.78 -0.64 -3.94
CA LEU A 52 3.55 -1.16 -2.80
C LEU A 52 4.77 -0.27 -2.50
N TYR A 53 5.52 0.16 -3.51
CA TYR A 53 6.62 1.12 -3.33
C TYR A 53 6.13 2.46 -2.76
N THR A 54 4.95 2.90 -3.17
CA THR A 54 4.34 4.12 -2.60
C THR A 54 3.92 3.92 -1.16
N PHE A 55 3.34 2.76 -0.81
CA PHE A 55 2.98 2.42 0.56
C PHE A 55 4.19 2.31 1.49
N GLN A 56 5.35 1.88 1.00
CA GLN A 56 6.59 1.85 1.79
C GLN A 56 6.87 3.19 2.48
N THR A 57 6.71 4.31 1.78
CA THR A 57 6.89 5.66 2.36
C THR A 57 5.91 5.96 3.49
N TYR A 58 4.66 5.53 3.33
CA TYR A 58 3.64 5.71 4.37
C TYR A 58 3.89 4.80 5.57
N LEU A 59 4.35 3.57 5.35
CA LEU A 59 4.70 2.63 6.42
C LEU A 59 5.93 3.11 7.22
N GLU A 60 6.92 3.72 6.56
CA GLU A 60 8.05 4.36 7.24
C GLU A 60 7.59 5.52 8.15
N TYR A 61 6.63 6.34 7.71
CA TYR A 61 6.01 7.36 8.57
C TYR A 61 5.35 6.71 9.80
N ILE A 62 4.64 5.59 9.62
CA ILE A 62 4.03 4.84 10.73
C ILE A 62 5.11 4.30 11.67
N GLN A 63 6.23 3.79 11.15
CA GLN A 63 7.32 3.28 11.97
C GLN A 63 7.90 4.37 12.88
N GLU A 64 7.99 5.60 12.37
CA GLU A 64 8.50 6.76 13.10
C GLU A 64 7.51 7.28 14.16
N THR A 65 6.20 7.17 13.91
CA THR A 65 5.14 7.75 14.77
C THR A 65 4.50 6.73 15.73
N PHE A 66 4.31 5.48 15.30
CA PHE A 66 3.70 4.41 16.09
C PHE A 66 4.76 3.55 16.80
N THR A 67 5.59 4.22 17.59
CA THR A 67 6.77 3.63 18.25
C THR A 67 6.46 2.40 19.13
N SER A 68 5.26 2.32 19.69
CA SER A 68 4.83 1.18 20.52
C SER A 68 4.71 -0.15 19.75
N GLU A 69 4.71 -0.11 18.42
CA GLU A 69 4.63 -1.29 17.53
C GLU A 69 5.77 -1.29 16.50
N LYS A 70 6.87 -0.59 16.79
CA LYS A 70 7.99 -0.37 15.87
C LYS A 70 8.48 -1.65 15.18
N GLN A 71 8.68 -2.74 15.92
CA GLN A 71 9.14 -4.01 15.37
C GLN A 71 8.14 -4.63 14.38
N ASN A 72 6.84 -4.55 14.68
CA ASN A 72 5.79 -5.06 13.79
C ASN A 72 5.72 -4.24 12.50
N VAL A 73 5.85 -2.91 12.61
CA VAL A 73 5.87 -2.02 11.45
C VAL A 73 7.16 -2.21 10.63
N GLU A 74 8.31 -2.43 11.26
CA GLU A 74 9.57 -2.78 10.58
C GLU A 74 9.45 -4.04 9.73
N SER A 75 8.89 -5.11 10.31
CA SER A 75 8.62 -6.34 9.58
C SER A 75 7.66 -6.11 8.41
N LEU A 76 6.64 -5.26 8.60
CA LEU A 76 5.69 -4.88 7.56
C LEU A 76 6.35 -4.09 6.43
N CYS A 77 7.21 -3.11 6.74
CA CYS A 77 8.00 -2.35 5.76
C CYS A 77 8.84 -3.29 4.91
N TYR A 78 9.64 -4.15 5.56
CA TYR A 78 10.51 -5.12 4.88
C TYR A 78 9.72 -6.06 3.96
N SER A 79 8.63 -6.63 4.47
CA SER A 79 7.80 -7.56 3.69
C SER A 79 7.11 -6.88 2.51
N THR A 80 6.70 -5.62 2.68
CA THR A 80 6.07 -4.82 1.62
C THR A 80 7.07 -4.48 0.51
N GLU A 81 8.28 -4.05 0.88
CA GLU A 81 9.36 -3.78 -0.08
C GLU A 81 9.75 -5.05 -0.84
N HIS A 82 9.91 -6.16 -0.12
CA HIS A 82 10.25 -7.44 -0.74
C HIS A 82 9.16 -7.87 -1.74
N LEU A 83 7.88 -7.77 -1.36
CA LEU A 83 6.77 -8.06 -2.26
C LEU A 83 6.74 -7.13 -3.48
N ALA A 84 6.97 -5.82 -3.27
CA ALA A 84 7.03 -4.84 -4.35
C ALA A 84 8.09 -5.22 -5.39
N HIS A 85 9.28 -5.60 -4.90
CA HIS A 85 10.40 -6.05 -5.72
C HIS A 85 10.07 -7.37 -6.44
N THR A 86 9.51 -8.36 -5.75
CA THR A 86 9.11 -9.64 -6.37
C THR A 86 8.10 -9.44 -7.50
N ILE A 87 7.08 -8.60 -7.29
CA ILE A 87 6.07 -8.32 -8.32
C ILE A 87 6.68 -7.51 -9.48
N ARG A 88 7.61 -6.60 -9.20
CA ARG A 88 8.37 -5.88 -10.23
C ARG A 88 9.15 -6.83 -11.15
N GLN A 89 9.68 -7.94 -10.63
CA GLN A 89 10.35 -8.95 -11.47
C GLN A 89 9.37 -9.77 -12.33
N MET A 90 8.06 -9.68 -12.09
CA MET A 90 7.04 -10.40 -12.84
C MET A 90 6.41 -9.57 -13.96
N VAL A 91 6.66 -8.26 -14.01
CA VAL A 91 6.19 -7.40 -15.10
C VAL A 91 7.06 -7.57 -16.34
N ILE A 92 6.52 -7.27 -17.52
CA ILE A 92 7.22 -7.36 -18.81
C ILE A 92 8.42 -6.39 -18.84
N ASN A 93 8.20 -5.16 -18.36
CA ASN A 93 9.24 -4.14 -18.28
C ASN A 93 9.31 -3.57 -16.85
N PRO A 94 10.27 -4.03 -16.03
CA PRO A 94 10.48 -3.55 -14.66
C PRO A 94 10.75 -2.05 -14.55
N ASP A 95 11.25 -1.39 -15.59
CA ASP A 95 11.61 0.03 -15.56
C ASP A 95 10.41 0.97 -15.72
N GLU A 96 9.26 0.44 -16.17
CA GLU A 96 8.00 1.18 -16.22
C GLU A 96 7.27 1.22 -14.87
N VAL A 97 7.76 0.48 -13.87
CA VAL A 97 7.23 0.57 -12.51
C VAL A 97 7.63 1.90 -11.91
N THR A 98 6.64 2.74 -11.60
CA THR A 98 6.86 4.00 -10.90
C THR A 98 7.27 3.74 -9.45
N ILE A 99 8.42 4.28 -9.06
CA ILE A 99 8.95 4.21 -7.69
C ILE A 99 9.15 5.67 -7.23
N PRO A 100 8.59 6.08 -6.08
CA PRO A 100 8.80 7.44 -5.58
C PRO A 100 10.28 7.69 -5.29
N ASP A 101 10.83 8.82 -5.76
CA ASP A 101 12.20 9.20 -5.46
C ASP A 101 12.36 9.66 -4.00
N SER A 102 13.59 9.62 -3.49
CA SER A 102 13.91 9.96 -2.10
C SER A 102 13.42 11.36 -1.67
N ALA A 103 13.44 12.35 -2.57
CA ALA A 103 12.98 13.70 -2.25
C ALA A 103 11.45 13.75 -2.11
N THR A 104 10.73 13.09 -3.02
CA THR A 104 9.27 12.93 -2.93
C THR A 104 8.87 12.22 -1.63
N GLN A 105 9.57 11.14 -1.28
CA GLN A 105 9.32 10.39 -0.05
C GLN A 105 9.54 11.25 1.20
N LYS A 106 10.67 11.96 1.27
CA LYS A 106 11.02 12.83 2.41
C LYS A 106 10.03 13.98 2.55
N SER A 107 9.62 14.60 1.45
CA SER A 107 8.62 15.67 1.43
C SER A 107 7.29 15.18 1.99
N LEU A 108 6.82 14.02 1.56
CA LEU A 108 5.59 13.39 2.06
C LEU A 108 5.67 13.10 3.56
N ARG A 109 6.74 12.44 4.04
CA ARG A 109 6.91 12.16 5.48
C ARG A 109 6.95 13.43 6.31
N THR A 110 7.60 14.48 5.82
CA THR A 110 7.65 15.79 6.52
C THR A 110 6.27 16.41 6.63
N LYS A 111 5.48 16.37 5.55
CA LYS A 111 4.10 16.85 5.53
C LYS A 111 3.21 16.09 6.50
N LEU A 112 3.36 14.76 6.59
CA LEU A 112 2.56 13.93 7.51
C LEU A 112 2.92 14.17 8.99
N LYS A 113 4.16 14.59 9.28
CA LYS A 113 4.64 14.90 10.64
C LYS A 113 4.30 16.31 11.12
N SER A 114 3.93 17.24 10.23
CA SER A 114 3.54 18.59 10.66
C SER A 114 2.17 18.65 11.34
N ASP A 115 1.44 17.53 11.35
CA ASP A 115 0.10 17.43 11.91
C ASP A 115 0.10 17.21 13.44
N LYS A 116 -0.99 17.56 14.11
CA LYS A 116 -1.14 17.35 15.57
C LYS A 116 -1.16 15.86 15.92
N THR A 117 -0.72 15.47 17.11
CA THR A 117 -0.68 14.05 17.56
C THR A 117 -2.00 13.28 17.44
N TRP A 118 -3.15 13.95 17.63
CA TRP A 118 -4.45 13.33 17.37
C TRP A 118 -4.66 12.98 15.89
N ILE A 119 -4.23 13.86 14.99
CA ILE A 119 -4.29 13.67 13.54
C ILE A 119 -3.31 12.55 13.13
N GLU A 120 -2.12 12.46 13.72
CA GLU A 120 -1.17 11.36 13.45
C GLU A 120 -1.79 9.98 13.66
N LYS A 121 -2.57 9.81 14.73
CA LYS A 121 -3.26 8.55 15.03
C LYS A 121 -4.38 8.26 14.02
N ILE A 122 -5.13 9.25 13.56
CA ILE A 122 -6.15 9.05 12.52
C ILE A 122 -5.48 8.73 11.18
N THR A 123 -4.45 9.50 10.80
CA THR A 123 -3.66 9.29 9.58
C THR A 123 -3.07 7.88 9.54
N THR A 124 -2.47 7.42 10.63
CA THR A 124 -1.91 6.07 10.72
C THR A 124 -3.00 5.00 10.59
N HIS A 125 -4.18 5.18 11.21
CA HIS A 125 -5.30 4.25 11.06
C HIS A 125 -5.75 4.13 9.60
N LEU A 126 -5.90 5.27 8.93
CA LEU A 126 -6.34 5.35 7.53
C LEU A 126 -5.34 4.70 6.57
N ILE A 127 -4.05 4.97 6.76
CA ILE A 127 -3.00 4.31 5.97
C ILE A 127 -3.09 2.79 6.14
N LEU A 128 -3.19 2.27 7.37
CA LEU A 128 -3.26 0.83 7.62
C LEU A 128 -4.53 0.19 7.04
N ARG A 129 -5.67 0.88 7.13
CA ARG A 129 -6.94 0.43 6.55
C ARG A 129 -6.85 0.34 5.03
N ASP A 130 -6.39 1.39 4.37
CA ASP A 130 -6.28 1.43 2.91
C ASP A 130 -5.20 0.47 2.41
N PHE A 131 -4.09 0.32 3.14
CA PHE A 131 -3.07 -0.70 2.88
C PHE A 131 -3.66 -2.11 2.95
N THR A 132 -4.50 -2.40 3.95
CA THR A 132 -5.18 -3.70 4.07
C THR A 132 -6.07 -3.96 2.86
N SER A 133 -6.90 -2.98 2.46
CA SER A 133 -7.75 -3.10 1.28
C SER A 133 -6.94 -3.30 -0.01
N PHE A 134 -5.81 -2.59 -0.14
CA PHE A 134 -4.89 -2.75 -1.26
C PHE A 134 -4.27 -4.15 -1.29
N MET A 135 -3.88 -4.70 -0.13
CA MET A 135 -3.31 -6.04 0.00
C MET A 135 -4.33 -7.14 -0.31
N GLU A 136 -5.60 -6.97 0.06
CA GLU A 136 -6.67 -7.92 -0.32
C GLU A 136 -6.80 -8.04 -1.84
N LYS A 137 -6.77 -6.90 -2.55
CA LYS A 137 -6.77 -6.87 -4.02
C LYS A 137 -5.50 -7.48 -4.61
N THR A 138 -4.35 -7.20 -4.01
CA THR A 138 -3.05 -7.75 -4.41
C THR A 138 -3.04 -9.29 -4.31
N VAL A 139 -3.48 -9.85 -3.18
CA VAL A 139 -3.59 -11.30 -2.98
C VAL A 139 -4.49 -11.94 -4.03
N ARG A 140 -5.62 -11.30 -4.34
CA ARG A 140 -6.56 -11.77 -5.36
C ARG A 140 -5.91 -11.80 -6.75
N ALA A 141 -5.21 -10.74 -7.16
CA ALA A 141 -4.50 -10.68 -8.44
C ALA A 141 -3.38 -11.74 -8.54
N VAL A 142 -2.59 -11.95 -7.48
CA VAL A 142 -1.55 -12.99 -7.43
C VAL A 142 -2.14 -14.40 -7.55
N ARG A 143 -3.32 -14.64 -6.97
CA ARG A 143 -4.03 -15.92 -7.15
C ARG A 143 -4.46 -16.14 -8.59
N TYR A 144 -4.92 -15.10 -9.28
CA TYR A 144 -5.23 -15.18 -10.70
C TYR A 144 -3.98 -15.53 -11.51
N LEU A 145 -2.85 -14.87 -11.23
CA LEU A 145 -1.57 -15.18 -11.87
C LEU A 145 -1.16 -16.66 -11.74
N LYS A 146 -1.31 -17.23 -10.53
CA LYS A 146 -1.02 -18.65 -10.30
C LYS A 146 -1.91 -19.54 -11.15
N ASN A 147 -3.20 -19.24 -11.21
CA ASN A 147 -4.16 -20.03 -11.96
C ASN A 147 -3.89 -19.94 -13.47
N THR A 148 -3.68 -18.73 -14.02
CA THR A 148 -3.41 -18.55 -15.46
C THR A 148 -2.13 -19.26 -15.91
N ARG A 149 -1.06 -19.18 -15.11
CA ARG A 149 0.21 -19.89 -15.40
C ARG A 149 0.09 -21.40 -15.27
N SER A 150 -0.76 -21.91 -14.37
CA SER A 150 -0.97 -23.36 -14.22
C SER A 150 -1.75 -24.00 -15.38
N PHE A 151 -2.56 -23.23 -16.11
CA PHE A 151 -3.25 -23.69 -17.33
C PHE A 151 -2.40 -23.58 -18.60
N SER A 152 -1.19 -23.03 -18.50
CA SER A 152 -0.26 -22.85 -19.63
C SER A 152 0.76 -23.99 -19.77
N VAL A 153 0.51 -25.15 -19.13
CA VAL A 153 1.36 -26.35 -19.14
C VAL A 153 0.64 -27.50 -19.82
#